data_AF-A0A2G1BP81-F1
#
_entry.id   AF-A0A2G1BP81-F1
#
_cell.length_a   1.000
_cell.length_b   1.000
_cell.length_c   1.000
_cell.angle_alpha   90.00
_cell.angle_beta   90.00
_cell.angle_gamma   90.00
#
_symmetry.space_group_name_H-M   'P 1'
#
loop_
_entity.id
_entity.type
_entity.pdbx_description
1 polymer ?
#
loop_
_entity_poly.entity_id
_entity_poly.type
_entity_poly.pdbx_seq_one_letter_code
_entity_poly.pdbx_strand_id
1 'polypeptide(L)'
;AESGGQVGDIGVLTGEGVKFRVTDMQKKAGDLFVHVGTVEQGTLNVGTALQLEVDHARRSSIRANHSATLLLHEALRQVLGDHIAQRGSLVAPDRLRFDFVHPKPITAEELARVEDIANDVVLE
;
A
#
# COMPACT_ATOMS: atom_id res chain seq x y z
N ALA A 1 -4.69 6.17 3.16
CA ALA A 1 -4.16 7.35 2.43
C ALA A 1 -2.77 7.01 1.94
N GLU A 2 -2.42 7.43 0.73
CA GLU A 2 -1.10 7.14 0.18
C GLU A 2 0.02 7.81 1.00
N SER A 3 0.95 6.98 1.48
CA SER A 3 2.18 7.44 2.13
C SER A 3 3.21 6.31 2.07
N GLY A 4 4.48 6.67 1.91
CA GLY A 4 5.58 5.69 1.92
C GLY A 4 5.52 4.62 0.81
N GLY A 5 4.84 4.88 -0.31
CA GLY A 5 4.66 3.92 -1.41
C GLY A 5 3.34 3.14 -1.37
N GLN A 6 2.56 3.26 -0.29
CA GLN A 6 1.27 2.60 -0.18
C GLN A 6 0.21 3.23 -1.08
N VAL A 7 -0.54 2.39 -1.81
CA VAL A 7 -1.67 2.83 -2.65
C VAL A 7 -2.91 3.16 -1.83
N GLY A 8 -3.77 4.02 -2.37
CA GLY A 8 -5.04 4.40 -1.76
C GLY A 8 -6.01 3.24 -1.56
N ASP A 9 -6.88 3.39 -0.54
CA ASP A 9 -8.03 2.51 -0.37
C ASP A 9 -9.07 2.79 -1.47
N ILE A 10 -9.85 1.76 -1.81
CA ILE A 10 -11.00 1.86 -2.71
C ILE A 10 -12.26 1.42 -1.99
N GLY A 11 -13.42 1.73 -2.56
CA GLY A 11 -14.68 1.38 -1.92
C GLY A 11 -15.89 1.92 -2.66
N VAL A 12 -17.01 1.96 -1.96
CA VAL A 12 -18.27 2.49 -2.46
C VAL A 12 -18.86 3.45 -1.44
N LEU A 13 -19.22 4.64 -1.90
CA LEU A 13 -20.03 5.59 -1.18
C LEU A 13 -21.49 5.38 -1.58
N THR A 14 -22.37 5.18 -0.61
CA THR A 14 -23.81 4.96 -0.82
C THR A 14 -24.65 5.93 0.00
N GLY A 15 -25.78 6.35 -0.54
CA GLY A 15 -26.76 7.19 0.14
C GLY A 15 -28.12 7.06 -0.52
N GLU A 16 -29.07 7.93 -0.17
CA GLU A 16 -30.43 7.86 -0.69
C GLU A 16 -30.46 8.04 -2.23
N GLY A 17 -30.58 6.92 -2.94
CA GLY A 17 -30.61 6.89 -4.41
C GLY A 17 -29.28 7.18 -5.12
N VAL A 18 -28.17 7.33 -4.37
CA VAL A 18 -26.84 7.65 -4.92
C VAL A 18 -25.86 6.53 -4.64
N LYS A 19 -25.09 6.14 -5.66
CA LYS A 19 -23.96 5.22 -5.55
C LYS A 19 -22.76 5.78 -6.27
N PHE A 20 -21.65 5.92 -5.56
CA PHE A 20 -20.38 6.40 -6.10
C PHE A 20 -19.29 5.37 -5.84
N ARG A 21 -18.67 4.87 -6.91
CA ARG A 21 -17.52 3.97 -6.85
C ARG A 21 -16.26 4.78 -6.65
N VAL A 22 -15.59 4.61 -5.51
CA VAL A 22 -14.27 5.16 -5.26
C VAL A 22 -13.25 4.22 -5.88
N THR A 23 -12.46 4.70 -6.83
CA THR A 23 -11.39 3.94 -7.50
C THR A 23 -10.00 4.33 -7.01
N ASP A 24 -9.87 5.50 -6.39
CA ASP A 24 -8.62 6.00 -5.82
C ASP A 24 -8.89 7.02 -4.68
N MET A 25 -7.96 7.13 -3.74
CA MET A 25 -8.02 8.06 -2.62
C MET A 25 -6.67 8.75 -2.43
N GLN A 26 -6.66 10.06 -2.60
CA GLN A 26 -5.46 10.89 -2.58
C GLN A 26 -5.48 11.85 -1.40
N LYS A 27 -4.33 12.01 -0.75
CA LYS A 27 -4.12 13.08 0.23
C LYS A 27 -3.56 14.30 -0.50
N LYS A 28 -4.30 15.43 -0.51
CA LYS A 28 -3.91 16.69 -1.15
C LYS A 28 -3.85 17.82 -0.14
N ALA A 29 -3.05 18.84 -0.45
CA ALA A 29 -3.01 20.11 0.31
C ALA A 29 -2.98 19.94 1.84
N GLY A 30 -2.13 19.05 2.36
CA GLY A 30 -2.14 18.68 3.77
C GLY A 30 -3.18 17.59 4.03
N ASP A 31 -4.18 17.84 4.86
CA ASP A 31 -5.11 16.82 5.39
C ASP A 31 -6.40 16.64 4.58
N LEU A 32 -6.46 17.14 3.35
CA LEU A 32 -7.62 16.93 2.49
C LEU A 32 -7.56 15.55 1.82
N PHE A 33 -8.55 14.70 2.10
CA PHE A 33 -8.74 13.41 1.42
C PHE A 33 -9.69 13.55 0.24
N VAL A 34 -9.18 13.27 -0.95
CA VAL A 34 -9.91 13.34 -2.21
C VAL A 34 -10.26 11.93 -2.67
N HIS A 35 -11.56 11.64 -2.77
CA HIS A 35 -12.07 10.39 -3.32
C HIS A 35 -12.27 10.58 -4.83
N VAL A 36 -11.52 9.85 -5.64
CA VAL A 36 -11.63 9.86 -7.10
C VAL A 36 -12.42 8.64 -7.51
N GLY A 37 -13.35 8.81 -8.45
CA GLY A 37 -14.30 7.76 -8.77
C GLY A 37 -15.39 8.16 -9.74
N THR A 38 -16.42 7.33 -9.83
CA THR A 38 -17.53 7.49 -10.77
C THR A 38 -18.86 7.34 -10.07
N VAL A 39 -19.82 8.21 -10.39
CA VAL A 39 -21.22 8.03 -9.98
C VAL A 39 -21.81 6.89 -10.80
N GLU A 40 -22.08 5.75 -10.17
CA GLU A 40 -22.73 4.60 -10.81
C GLU A 40 -24.26 4.74 -10.82
N GLN A 41 -24.83 5.50 -9.88
CA GLN A 41 -26.27 5.71 -9.75
C GLN A 41 -26.58 7.08 -9.13
N GLY A 42 -27.63 7.74 -9.64
CA GLY A 42 -28.15 9.00 -9.10
C GLY A 42 -27.29 10.21 -9.45
N THR A 43 -27.46 11.28 -8.67
CA THR A 43 -26.69 12.53 -8.81
C THR A 43 -26.06 12.87 -7.47
N LEU A 44 -24.76 13.10 -7.46
CA LEU A 44 -24.03 13.49 -6.26
C LEU A 44 -23.99 15.01 -6.12
N ASN A 45 -24.57 15.54 -5.04
CA ASN A 45 -24.58 16.97 -4.73
C ASN A 45 -23.81 17.29 -3.46
N VAL A 46 -23.26 18.50 -3.35
CA VAL A 46 -22.62 18.98 -2.13
C VAL A 46 -23.61 18.93 -0.96
N GLY A 47 -23.18 18.41 0.19
CA GLY A 47 -24.01 18.23 1.38
C GLY A 47 -24.80 16.92 1.43
N THR A 48 -24.72 16.08 0.39
CA THR A 48 -25.34 14.74 0.40
C THR A 48 -24.66 13.87 1.47
N ALA A 49 -25.45 13.31 2.38
CA ALA A 49 -24.95 12.33 3.34
C ALA A 49 -24.70 10.99 2.64
N LEU A 50 -23.50 10.43 2.85
CA LEU A 50 -23.08 9.15 2.27
C LEU A 50 -22.40 8.29 3.34
N GLN A 51 -22.59 6.99 3.23
CA GLN A 51 -21.84 5.98 3.95
C GLN A 51 -20.74 5.40 3.04
N LEU A 52 -19.50 5.41 3.53
CA LEU A 52 -18.36 4.78 2.86
C LEU A 52 -18.19 3.34 3.34
N GLU A 53 -18.26 2.40 2.42
CA GLU A 53 -17.82 1.02 2.62
C GLU A 53 -16.48 0.81 1.90
N VAL A 54 -15.45 0.42 2.64
CA VAL A 54 -14.11 0.18 2.11
C VAL A 54 -13.96 -1.28 1.68
N ASP A 55 -13.22 -1.54 0.62
CA ASP A 55 -12.81 -2.90 0.26
C ASP A 55 -11.84 -3.46 1.31
N HIS A 56 -12.40 -4.22 2.26
CA HIS A 56 -11.68 -4.80 3.38
C HIS A 56 -10.63 -5.82 2.95
N ALA A 57 -10.90 -6.62 1.91
CA ALA A 57 -9.95 -7.62 1.43
C ALA A 57 -8.71 -6.93 0.86
N ARG A 58 -8.91 -5.94 0.00
CA ARG A 58 -7.82 -5.12 -0.56
C ARG A 58 -7.02 -4.44 0.55
N ARG A 59 -7.71 -3.82 1.52
CA ARG A 59 -7.05 -3.12 2.63
C ARG A 59 -6.20 -4.08 3.46
N SER A 60 -6.68 -5.29 3.73
CA SER A 60 -5.91 -6.33 4.42
C SER A 60 -4.65 -6.73 3.66
N SER A 61 -4.74 -6.95 2.34
CA SER A 61 -3.57 -7.28 1.52
C SER A 61 -2.53 -6.15 1.48
N ILE A 62 -2.98 -4.89 1.38
CA ILE A 62 -2.10 -3.72 1.44
C ILE A 62 -1.37 -3.66 2.79
N ARG A 63 -2.09 -3.90 3.90
CA ARG A 63 -1.47 -3.94 5.24
C ARG A 63 -0.44 -5.06 5.36
N ALA A 64 -0.73 -6.26 4.85
CA ALA A 64 0.22 -7.37 4.85
C ALA A 64 1.50 -7.01 4.08
N ASN A 65 1.35 -6.42 2.88
CA ASN A 65 2.48 -6.00 2.07
C ASN A 65 3.28 -4.84 2.71
N HIS A 66 2.61 -3.97 3.48
CA HIS A 66 3.29 -2.94 4.26
C HIS A 66 4.18 -3.55 5.34
N SER A 67 3.64 -4.48 6.13
CA SER A 67 4.42 -5.23 7.13
C SER A 67 5.57 -6.00 6.48
N ALA A 68 5.32 -6.70 5.37
CA ALA A 68 6.34 -7.42 4.63
C ALA A 68 7.45 -6.51 4.11
N THR A 69 7.15 -5.25 3.77
CA THR A 69 8.16 -4.26 3.36
C THR A 69 9.13 -3.94 4.50
N LEU A 70 8.64 -3.86 5.75
CA LEU A 70 9.48 -3.65 6.92
C LEU A 70 10.38 -4.86 7.20
N LEU A 71 9.81 -6.07 7.11
CA LEU A 71 10.57 -7.31 7.27
C LEU A 71 11.65 -7.44 6.20
N LEU A 72 11.32 -7.17 4.95
CA LEU A 72 12.25 -7.17 3.83
C LEU A 72 13.38 -6.15 4.04
N HIS A 73 13.06 -4.94 4.51
CA HIS A 73 14.07 -3.92 4.76
C HIS A 73 15.06 -4.37 5.84
N GLU A 74 14.56 -4.95 6.93
CA GLU A 74 15.42 -5.49 7.99
C GLU A 74 16.29 -6.66 7.50
N ALA A 75 15.70 -7.63 6.79
CA ALA A 75 16.44 -8.76 6.21
C ALA A 75 17.55 -8.29 5.26
N LEU A 76 17.26 -7.29 4.40
CA LEU A 76 18.25 -6.67 3.53
C LEU A 76 19.40 -6.03 4.32
N ARG A 77 19.12 -5.36 5.45
CA ARG A 77 20.17 -4.79 6.30
C ARG A 77 21.05 -5.86 6.93
N GLN A 78 20.45 -6.94 7.42
CA GLN A 78 21.20 -8.04 8.04
C GLN A 78 22.12 -8.75 7.04
N VAL A 79 21.68 -8.94 5.79
CA VAL A 79 22.45 -9.66 4.77
C VAL A 79 23.44 -8.76 4.02
N LEU A 80 23.01 -7.56 3.62
CA LEU A 80 23.79 -6.68 2.74
C LEU A 80 24.50 -5.54 3.49
N GLY A 81 24.09 -5.23 4.72
CA GLY A 81 24.69 -4.21 5.59
C GLY A 81 23.78 -3.01 5.91
N ASP A 82 24.18 -2.24 6.92
CA ASP A 82 23.38 -1.13 7.48
C ASP A 82 23.17 0.07 6.53
N HIS A 83 23.91 0.14 5.43
CA HIS A 83 23.76 1.22 4.44
C HIS A 83 22.50 1.08 3.57
N ILE A 84 21.78 -0.03 3.67
CA ILE A 84 20.51 -0.20 2.95
C ILE A 84 19.49 0.81 3.48
N ALA A 85 19.19 1.79 2.64
CA ALA A 85 18.18 2.81 2.87
C ALA A 85 17.20 2.88 1.69
N GLN A 86 15.91 3.03 2.01
CA GLN A 86 14.84 3.14 1.05
C GLN A 86 15.05 4.37 0.14
N ARG A 87 14.94 4.16 -1.18
CA ARG A 87 14.89 5.20 -2.22
C ARG A 87 13.55 5.25 -2.94
N GLY A 88 12.78 4.18 -2.87
CA GLY A 88 11.45 4.07 -3.45
C GLY A 88 10.72 2.88 -2.85
N SER A 89 9.39 2.94 -2.84
CA SER A 89 8.57 1.79 -2.48
C SER A 89 7.23 1.85 -3.18
N LEU A 90 6.66 0.67 -3.42
CA LEU A 90 5.27 0.48 -3.81
C LEU A 90 4.69 -0.57 -2.87
N VAL A 91 3.53 -0.29 -2.27
CA VAL A 91 2.76 -1.24 -1.48
C VAL A 91 1.36 -1.28 -2.06
N ALA A 92 1.12 -2.27 -2.91
CA ALA A 92 -0.14 -2.53 -3.60
C ALA A 92 -0.76 -3.83 -3.05
N PRO A 93 -2.04 -4.15 -3.30
CA PRO A 93 -2.64 -5.39 -2.78
C PRO A 93 -2.06 -6.67 -3.41
N ASP A 94 -1.54 -6.56 -4.64
CA ASP A 94 -1.03 -7.68 -5.44
C ASP A 94 0.49 -7.84 -5.35
N ARG A 95 1.21 -6.78 -4.94
CA ARG A 95 2.68 -6.80 -4.85
C ARG A 95 3.22 -5.70 -3.95
N LEU A 96 4.46 -5.88 -3.52
CA LEU A 96 5.30 -4.82 -2.97
C LEU A 96 6.56 -4.64 -3.82
N ARG A 97 7.14 -3.44 -3.79
CA ARG A 97 8.44 -3.10 -4.36
C ARG A 97 9.22 -2.28 -3.34
N PHE A 98 10.50 -2.57 -3.16
CA PHE A 98 11.40 -1.83 -2.30
C PHE A 98 12.68 -1.51 -3.06
N ASP A 99 12.91 -0.23 -3.33
CA ASP A 99 14.05 0.25 -4.11
C ASP A 99 15.11 0.80 -3.15
N PHE A 100 16.37 0.39 -3.31
CA PHE A 100 17.50 0.83 -2.47
C PHE A 100 18.79 0.94 -3.29
N VAL A 101 19.80 1.59 -2.71
CA VAL A 101 21.12 1.70 -3.33
C VAL A 101 22.03 0.62 -2.78
N HIS A 102 22.57 -0.21 -3.67
CA HIS A 102 23.62 -1.16 -3.37
C HIS A 102 24.64 -1.17 -4.51
N PRO A 103 25.95 -1.03 -4.24
CA PRO A 103 26.96 -0.79 -5.28
C PRO A 103 27.30 -2.03 -6.13
N LYS A 104 26.78 -3.20 -5.76
CA LYS A 104 27.02 -4.48 -6.44
C LYS A 104 25.68 -5.16 -6.74
N PRO A 105 25.61 -6.05 -7.73
CA PRO A 105 24.46 -6.95 -7.86
C PRO A 105 24.36 -7.87 -6.63
N ILE A 106 23.13 -8.18 -6.23
CA ILE A 106 22.85 -9.17 -5.18
C ILE A 106 23.09 -10.55 -5.77
N THR A 107 23.84 -11.39 -5.06
CA THR A 107 24.05 -12.79 -5.46
C THR A 107 22.82 -13.64 -5.18
N ALA A 108 22.69 -14.79 -5.86
CA ALA A 108 21.58 -15.72 -5.60
C ALA A 108 21.55 -16.21 -4.15
N GLU A 109 22.71 -16.41 -3.53
CA GLU A 109 22.83 -16.85 -2.13
C GLU A 109 22.41 -15.75 -1.15
N GLU A 110 22.78 -14.50 -1.40
CA GLU A 110 22.29 -13.37 -0.60
C GLU A 110 20.79 -13.19 -0.73
N LEU A 111 20.25 -13.32 -1.95
CA LEU A 111 18.81 -13.21 -2.18
C LEU A 111 18.03 -14.30 -1.43
N ALA A 112 18.50 -15.55 -1.49
CA ALA A 112 17.90 -16.66 -0.74
C ALA A 112 17.92 -16.40 0.77
N ARG A 113 19.05 -15.93 1.32
CA ARG A 113 19.13 -15.59 2.75
C ARG A 113 18.19 -14.46 3.16
N VAL A 114 18.01 -13.45 2.30
CA VAL A 114 17.04 -12.36 2.55
C VAL A 114 15.62 -12.91 2.59
N GLU A 115 15.28 -13.82 1.66
CA GLU A 115 13.97 -14.48 1.62
C GLU A 115 13.72 -15.34 2.86
N ASP A 116 14.70 -16.14 3.28
CA ASP A 116 14.60 -16.99 4.48
C ASP A 116 14.34 -16.13 5.74
N ILE A 117 15.15 -15.09 5.97
CA ILE A 117 14.99 -14.20 7.15
C ILE A 117 13.64 -13.51 7.13
N ALA A 118 13.19 -13.02 5.97
CA ALA A 118 11.92 -12.33 5.86
C ALA A 118 10.73 -13.28 6.14
N ASN A 119 10.82 -14.55 5.72
CA ASN A 119 9.78 -15.55 5.91
C ASN A 119 9.76 -16.14 7.33
N ASP A 120 10.91 -16.29 7.98
CA ASP A 120 10.98 -16.80 9.36
C ASP A 120 10.19 -15.92 10.32
N VAL A 121 10.23 -14.61 10.16
CA VAL A 121 9.46 -13.66 10.99
C VAL A 121 7.95 -13.71 10.72
N VAL A 122 7.54 -14.23 9.56
CA VAL A 122 6.11 -14.41 9.23
C VAL A 122 5.54 -15.69 9.86
N LEU A 123 6.40 -16.68 10.14
CA LEU A 123 6.02 -17.97 10.71
C LEU A 123 5.89 -17.94 12.25
N GLU A 124 6.43 -16.91 12.90
CA GLU A 124 6.24 -16.61 14.33
C GLU A 124 4.92 -15.87 14.63
#